data_AF-A0A7W1XBX3-F1
#
_entry.id   AF-A0A7W1XBX3-F1
#
_cell.length_a   1.000
_cell.length_b   1.000
_cell.length_c   1.000
_cell.angle_alpha   90.00
_cell.angle_beta   90.00
_cell.angle_gamma   90.00
#
_symmetry.space_group_name_H-M   'P 1'
#
loop_
_entity.id
_entity.type
_entity.pdbx_description
1 polymer ?
#
loop_
_entity_poly.entity_id
_entity_poly.type
_entity_poly.pdbx_seq_one_letter_code
_entity_poly.pdbx_strand_id
1 'polypeptide(L)'
;MKRDLKKDLKIITKATPGPWQARSWSIPTDDQFHVQQRDEEKPKEIATAWQGGRYPDAPEISAEEARNNAIFIAESREGWPEAIRRAMVAEEEVERLRAEIQRHIDLMESSAEVIAGIESGNRDFNMGISAAYRTAAKNLRKVLSEGETYRCIECGKPTENWVEVCGECIEKALREEKPGDF
;
A
#
# COMPACT_ATOMS: atom_id res chain seq x y z
N MET A 1 5.37 5.85 10.21
CA MET A 1 6.77 5.96 9.73
C MET A 1 6.84 5.36 8.34
N LYS A 2 7.29 6.11 7.32
CA LYS A 2 7.44 5.57 5.96
C LYS A 2 8.57 4.52 5.94
N ARG A 3 8.32 3.36 5.33
CA ARG A 3 9.34 2.30 5.19
C ARG A 3 10.33 2.63 4.06
N ASP A 4 11.57 2.16 4.22
CA ASP A 4 12.60 2.25 3.17
C ASP A 4 12.60 0.95 2.35
N LEU A 5 11.84 0.97 1.24
CA LEU A 5 11.66 -0.19 0.36
C LEU A 5 12.99 -0.71 -0.22
N LYS A 6 13.97 0.16 -0.46
CA LYS A 6 15.30 -0.25 -0.96
C LYS A 6 16.06 -1.03 0.11
N LYS A 7 16.02 -0.55 1.35
CA LYS A 7 16.61 -1.26 2.50
C LYS A 7 15.91 -2.60 2.74
N ASP A 8 14.59 -2.63 2.61
CA ASP A 8 13.79 -3.83 2.80
C ASP A 8 14.08 -4.89 1.74
N LEU A 9 14.13 -4.49 0.46
CA LEU A 9 14.51 -5.38 -0.63
C LEU A 9 15.93 -5.93 -0.45
N LYS A 10 16.86 -5.10 0.06
CA LYS A 10 18.23 -5.54 0.37
C LYS A 10 18.27 -6.60 1.48
N ILE A 11 17.43 -6.47 2.51
CA ILE A 11 17.31 -7.47 3.57
C ILE A 11 16.78 -8.78 2.98
N ILE A 12 15.69 -8.72 2.22
CA ILE A 12 15.04 -9.90 1.64
C ILE A 12 15.96 -10.61 0.63
N THR A 13 16.72 -9.87 -0.16
CA THR A 13 17.65 -10.43 -1.15
C THR A 13 18.84 -11.15 -0.49
N LYS A 14 19.20 -10.77 0.74
CA LYS A 14 20.25 -11.45 1.52
C LYS A 14 19.77 -12.73 2.19
N ALA A 15 18.46 -12.92 2.33
CA ALA A 15 17.90 -14.16 2.87
C ALA A 15 18.16 -15.33 1.91
N THR A 16 18.03 -16.54 2.43
CA THR A 16 18.23 -17.77 1.65
C THR A 16 17.37 -17.75 0.37
N PRO A 17 17.92 -18.12 -0.81
CA PRO A 17 17.16 -18.17 -2.04
C PRO A 17 15.93 -19.08 -1.92
N GLY A 18 14.82 -18.66 -2.54
CA GLY A 18 13.64 -19.51 -2.72
C GLY A 18 13.80 -20.45 -3.92
N PRO A 19 12.80 -21.31 -4.20
CA PRO A 19 11.53 -21.37 -3.48
C PRO A 19 11.66 -22.00 -2.09
N TRP A 20 10.83 -21.54 -1.16
CA TRP A 20 10.67 -22.17 0.14
C TRP A 20 9.44 -23.08 0.11
N GLN A 21 9.34 -23.99 1.07
CA GLN A 21 8.18 -24.87 1.23
C GLN A 21 7.90 -25.07 2.71
N ALA A 22 6.62 -25.02 3.09
CA ALA A 22 6.16 -25.44 4.40
C ALA A 22 6.04 -26.97 4.42
N ARG A 23 6.50 -27.61 5.48
CA ARG A 23 6.38 -29.06 5.70
C ARG A 23 5.98 -29.33 7.14
N SER A 24 5.46 -30.53 7.37
CA SER A 24 5.26 -31.04 8.72
C SER A 24 6.42 -31.93 9.14
N TRP A 25 6.74 -31.93 10.43
CA TRP A 25 7.67 -32.91 10.99
C TRP A 25 7.04 -34.31 10.97
N SER A 26 7.89 -35.32 10.76
CA SER A 26 7.46 -36.73 10.77
C SER A 26 7.37 -37.30 12.18
N ILE A 27 7.93 -36.58 13.17
CA ILE A 27 7.95 -36.96 14.58
C ILE A 27 6.85 -36.14 15.27
N PRO A 28 6.01 -36.75 16.12
CA PRO A 28 4.99 -36.03 16.89
C PRO A 28 5.68 -35.19 17.97
N THR A 29 6.06 -33.98 17.62
CA THR A 29 6.57 -32.94 18.53
C THR A 29 5.58 -31.78 18.60
N ASP A 30 5.70 -30.94 19.63
CA ASP A 30 4.96 -29.66 19.72
C ASP A 30 5.33 -28.72 18.55
N ASP A 31 6.48 -28.95 17.91
CA ASP A 31 6.81 -28.45 16.58
C ASP A 31 6.14 -29.28 15.50
N GLN A 32 5.03 -28.83 14.94
CA GLN A 32 4.38 -29.57 13.86
C GLN A 32 4.82 -29.11 12.47
N PHE A 33 5.24 -27.85 12.28
CA PHE A 33 5.50 -27.28 10.94
C PHE A 33 6.82 -26.50 10.85
N HIS A 34 7.53 -26.67 9.75
CA HIS A 34 8.76 -25.93 9.44
C HIS A 34 8.80 -25.46 7.99
N VAL A 35 9.63 -24.47 7.73
CA VAL A 35 9.90 -23.92 6.40
C VAL A 35 11.32 -24.30 6.01
N GLN A 36 11.47 -24.85 4.82
CA GLN A 36 12.78 -25.24 4.29
C GLN A 36 12.91 -24.85 2.81
N GLN A 37 14.15 -24.85 2.29
CA GLN A 37 14.35 -24.74 0.84
C GLN A 37 13.69 -25.91 0.11
N ARG A 38 13.10 -25.62 -1.06
CA ARG A 38 12.56 -26.62 -1.97
C ARG A 38 13.67 -27.10 -2.92
N ASP A 39 13.55 -28.35 -3.38
CA ASP A 39 14.37 -28.94 -4.45
C ASP A 39 15.89 -29.08 -4.18
N GLU A 40 16.30 -28.96 -2.92
CA GLU A 40 17.69 -29.20 -2.48
C GLU A 40 17.84 -30.63 -1.95
N GLU A 41 18.96 -31.30 -2.28
CA GLU A 41 19.29 -32.65 -1.74
C GLU A 41 19.43 -32.61 -0.20
N LYS A 42 19.92 -31.49 0.33
CA LYS A 42 20.02 -31.20 1.76
C LYS A 42 19.34 -29.86 2.04
N PRO A 43 18.01 -29.85 2.19
CA PRO A 43 17.26 -28.61 2.34
C PRO A 43 17.66 -27.91 3.65
N LYS A 44 17.94 -26.61 3.55
CA LYS A 44 18.20 -25.79 4.74
C LYS A 44 16.87 -25.46 5.40
N GLU A 45 16.79 -25.69 6.70
CA GLU A 45 15.70 -25.18 7.53
C GLU A 45 15.84 -23.65 7.65
N ILE A 46 14.73 -22.96 7.42
CA ILE A 46 14.65 -21.49 7.37
C ILE A 46 13.98 -20.97 8.63
N ALA A 47 12.86 -21.58 9.03
CA ALA A 47 12.05 -21.18 10.17
C ALA A 47 11.19 -22.34 10.65
N THR A 48 10.79 -22.32 11.92
CA THR A 48 9.89 -23.33 12.51
C THR A 48 8.71 -22.62 13.18
N ALA A 49 7.51 -23.13 12.92
CA ALA A 49 6.25 -22.62 13.46
C ALA A 49 5.76 -23.57 14.56
N TRP A 50 5.84 -23.07 15.80
CA TRP A 50 5.51 -23.81 17.01
C TRP A 50 4.00 -23.88 17.22
N GLN A 51 3.50 -25.04 17.64
CA GLN A 51 2.18 -25.19 18.25
C GLN A 51 2.29 -25.06 19.78
N GLY A 52 1.24 -24.59 20.42
CA GLY A 52 1.09 -24.49 21.87
C GLY A 52 1.60 -23.18 22.46
N GLY A 53 1.61 -23.11 23.79
CA GLY A 53 2.16 -21.99 24.55
C GLY A 53 3.62 -22.24 24.88
N ARG A 54 4.54 -21.48 24.27
CA ARG A 54 5.99 -21.63 24.55
C ARG A 54 6.38 -21.28 25.99
N TYR A 55 5.55 -20.48 26.67
CA TYR A 55 5.74 -20.02 28.04
C TYR A 55 4.42 -20.10 28.81
N PRO A 56 4.44 -20.16 30.16
CA PRO A 56 3.24 -20.33 30.99
C PRO A 56 2.11 -19.32 30.74
N ASP A 57 2.44 -18.13 30.23
CA ASP A 57 1.48 -17.05 29.93
C ASP A 57 1.41 -16.72 28.42
N ALA A 58 2.06 -17.51 27.57
CA ALA A 58 1.99 -17.30 26.12
C ALA A 58 0.63 -17.82 25.60
N PRO A 59 -0.06 -17.07 24.74
CA PRO A 59 -1.25 -17.58 24.08
C PRO A 59 -0.90 -18.84 23.28
N GLU A 60 -1.77 -19.84 23.36
CA GLU A 60 -1.59 -21.09 22.63
C GLU A 60 -1.78 -20.85 21.12
N ILE A 61 -0.82 -21.32 20.33
CA ILE A 61 -0.95 -21.39 18.87
C ILE A 61 -1.52 -22.77 18.54
N SER A 62 -2.66 -22.83 17.88
CA SER A 62 -3.22 -24.10 17.39
C SER A 62 -2.37 -24.72 16.29
N ALA A 63 -2.53 -26.02 16.03
CA ALA A 63 -1.86 -26.71 14.93
C ALA A 63 -2.16 -26.03 13.57
N GLU A 64 -3.40 -25.55 13.39
CA GLU A 64 -3.82 -24.86 12.18
C GLU A 64 -3.12 -23.51 12.03
N GLU A 65 -3.03 -22.71 13.09
CA GLU A 65 -2.31 -21.44 13.07
C GLU A 65 -0.82 -21.63 12.81
N ALA A 66 -0.19 -22.64 13.44
CA ALA A 66 1.21 -22.98 13.18
C ALA A 66 1.43 -23.35 11.70
N ARG A 67 0.54 -24.17 11.13
CA ARG A 67 0.55 -24.51 9.70
C ARG A 67 0.43 -23.27 8.82
N ASN A 68 -0.54 -22.41 9.11
CA ASN A 68 -0.81 -21.20 8.33
C ASN A 68 0.36 -20.21 8.41
N ASN A 69 1.00 -20.09 9.57
CA ASN A 69 2.21 -19.29 9.74
C ASN A 69 3.38 -19.82 8.89
N ALA A 70 3.61 -21.14 8.86
CA ALA A 70 4.66 -21.74 8.04
C ALA A 70 4.40 -21.52 6.54
N ILE A 71 3.16 -21.67 6.08
CA ILE A 71 2.75 -21.38 4.70
C ILE A 71 3.00 -19.91 4.38
N PHE A 72 2.53 -19.00 5.23
CA PHE A 72 2.73 -17.56 5.04
C PHE A 72 4.21 -17.20 4.89
N ILE A 73 5.09 -17.74 5.74
CA ILE A 73 6.53 -17.50 5.67
C ILE A 73 7.11 -18.02 4.35
N ALA A 74 6.73 -19.23 3.92
CA ALA A 74 7.20 -19.81 2.68
C ALA A 74 6.79 -18.99 1.45
N GLU A 75 5.50 -18.66 1.33
CA GLU A 75 4.92 -17.89 0.21
C GLU A 75 5.47 -16.45 0.16
N SER A 76 5.74 -15.86 1.33
CA SER A 76 6.30 -14.51 1.43
C SER A 76 7.66 -14.39 0.72
N ARG A 77 8.43 -15.48 0.61
CA ARG A 77 9.73 -15.45 -0.07
C ARG A 77 9.62 -15.14 -1.56
N GLU A 78 8.52 -15.54 -2.18
CA GLU A 78 8.25 -15.31 -3.60
C GLU A 78 7.44 -14.03 -3.80
N GLY A 79 6.41 -13.82 -2.97
CA GLY A 79 5.51 -12.66 -3.10
C GLY A 79 6.13 -11.33 -2.69
N TRP A 80 6.86 -11.26 -1.57
CA TRP A 80 7.33 -9.97 -1.02
C TRP A 80 8.40 -9.25 -1.85
N PRO A 81 9.44 -9.93 -2.38
CA PRO A 81 10.41 -9.24 -3.22
C PRO A 81 9.74 -8.53 -4.40
N GLU A 82 8.76 -9.19 -5.02
CA GLU A 82 8.04 -8.63 -6.16
C GLU A 82 7.07 -7.52 -5.76
N ALA A 83 6.32 -7.71 -4.67
CA ALA A 83 5.48 -6.65 -4.11
C ALA A 83 6.28 -5.37 -3.81
N ILE A 84 7.48 -5.50 -3.25
CA ILE A 84 8.37 -4.36 -2.97
C ILE A 84 8.88 -3.71 -4.26
N ARG A 85 9.30 -4.49 -5.27
CA ARG A 85 9.71 -3.91 -6.57
C ARG A 85 8.57 -3.14 -7.22
N ARG A 86 7.36 -3.70 -7.23
CA ARG A 86 6.16 -3.05 -7.76
C ARG A 86 5.84 -1.76 -7.00
N ALA A 87 5.94 -1.79 -5.67
CA ALA A 87 5.74 -0.60 -4.85
C ALA A 87 6.78 0.47 -5.17
N MET A 88 8.07 0.12 -5.33
CA MET A 88 9.11 1.09 -5.71
C MET A 88 8.85 1.74 -7.08
N VAL A 89 8.44 0.96 -8.08
CA VAL A 89 8.07 1.48 -9.41
C VAL A 89 6.87 2.41 -9.31
N ALA A 90 5.86 2.03 -8.52
CA ALA A 90 4.69 2.88 -8.29
C ALA A 90 5.05 4.19 -7.58
N GLU A 91 5.93 4.15 -6.57
CA GLU A 91 6.41 5.35 -5.88
C GLU A 91 7.18 6.28 -6.83
N GLU A 92 8.04 5.73 -7.70
CA GLU A 92 8.75 6.51 -8.71
C GLU A 92 7.79 7.16 -9.72
N GLU A 93 6.79 6.42 -10.18
CA GLU A 93 5.79 6.94 -11.12
C GLU A 93 4.92 8.03 -10.49
N VAL A 94 4.53 7.89 -9.22
CA VAL A 94 3.80 8.94 -8.49
C VAL A 94 4.64 10.22 -8.40
N GLU A 95 5.93 10.12 -8.10
CA GLU A 95 6.82 11.28 -8.05
C GLU A 95 7.00 11.91 -9.45
N ARG A 96 7.09 11.10 -10.51
CA ARG A 96 7.15 11.59 -11.89
C ARG A 96 5.88 12.36 -12.26
N LEU A 97 4.71 11.81 -11.97
CA LEU A 97 3.40 12.43 -12.23
C LEU A 97 3.22 13.71 -11.41
N ARG A 98 3.64 13.73 -10.14
CA ARG A 98 3.63 14.95 -9.32
C ARG A 98 4.47 16.06 -9.94
N ALA A 99 5.67 15.74 -10.42
CA ALA A 99 6.53 16.70 -11.10
C ALA A 99 5.91 17.23 -12.41
N GLU A 100 5.20 16.37 -13.16
CA GLU A 100 4.50 16.76 -14.38
C GLU A 100 3.32 17.68 -14.11
N ILE A 101 2.47 17.35 -13.13
CA ILE A 101 1.36 18.22 -12.70
C ILE A 101 1.90 19.57 -12.23
N GLN A 102 3.01 19.59 -11.49
CA GLN A 102 3.64 20.84 -11.06
C GLN A 102 4.06 21.73 -12.25
N ARG A 103 4.68 21.15 -13.29
CA ARG A 103 5.00 21.89 -14.52
C ARG A 103 3.76 22.47 -15.20
N HIS A 104 2.66 21.71 -15.24
CA HIS A 104 1.41 22.21 -15.81
C HIS A 104 0.81 23.36 -14.99
N ILE A 105 0.88 23.29 -13.66
CA ILE A 105 0.47 24.38 -12.77
C ILE A 105 1.27 25.65 -13.11
N ASP A 106 2.59 25.55 -13.22
CA ASP A 106 3.46 26.70 -13.49
C ASP A 106 3.17 27.32 -14.87
N LEU A 107 2.89 26.49 -15.88
CA LEU A 107 2.46 26.95 -17.20
C LEU A 107 1.10 27.66 -17.16
N MET A 108 0.15 27.14 -16.40
CA MET A 108 -1.17 27.75 -16.23
C MET A 108 -1.08 29.13 -15.58
N GLU A 109 -0.19 29.29 -14.60
CA GLU A 109 0.02 30.58 -13.95
C GLU A 109 0.68 31.59 -14.86
N SER A 110 1.72 31.17 -15.59
CA SER A 110 2.37 32.01 -16.60
C SER A 110 1.37 32.46 -17.67
N SER A 111 0.51 31.55 -18.11
CA SER A 111 -0.57 31.87 -19.06
C SER A 111 -1.57 32.86 -18.48
N ALA A 112 -1.93 32.71 -17.20
CA ALA A 112 -2.83 33.63 -16.52
C ALA A 112 -2.26 35.05 -16.40
N GLU A 113 -0.94 35.19 -16.22
CA GLU A 113 -0.26 36.48 -16.19
C GLU A 113 -0.29 37.19 -17.56
N VAL A 114 0.02 36.46 -18.63
CA VAL A 114 -0.06 36.98 -20.00
C VAL A 114 -1.48 37.44 -20.32
N ILE A 115 -2.48 36.60 -20.00
CA ILE A 115 -3.89 36.92 -20.25
C ILE A 115 -4.34 38.14 -19.44
N ALA A 116 -3.94 38.25 -18.16
CA ALA A 116 -4.26 39.42 -17.34
C ALA A 116 -3.69 40.72 -17.93
N GLY A 117 -2.48 40.68 -18.50
CA GLY A 117 -1.90 41.82 -19.23
C GLY A 117 -2.76 42.25 -20.42
N ILE A 118 -3.28 41.29 -21.20
CA ILE A 118 -4.17 41.55 -22.34
C ILE A 118 -5.53 42.11 -21.86
N GLU A 119 -6.13 41.50 -20.84
CA GLU A 119 -7.40 41.94 -20.23
C GLU A 119 -7.30 43.40 -19.76
N SER A 120 -6.18 43.78 -19.12
CA SER A 120 -5.97 45.15 -18.61
C SER A 120 -5.87 46.21 -19.71
N GLY A 121 -5.45 45.83 -20.93
CA GLY A 121 -5.28 46.72 -22.07
C GLY A 121 -6.54 46.93 -22.91
N ASN A 122 -7.61 46.15 -22.68
CA ASN A 122 -8.78 46.13 -23.55
C ASN A 122 -10.08 46.26 -22.75
N ARG A 123 -10.69 47.46 -22.75
CA ARG A 123 -11.91 47.77 -21.95
C ARG A 123 -13.14 46.98 -22.38
N ASP A 124 -13.15 46.44 -23.60
CA ASP A 124 -14.25 45.61 -24.12
C ASP A 124 -14.03 44.12 -23.83
N PHE A 125 -12.83 43.73 -23.37
CA PHE A 125 -12.49 42.35 -23.07
C PHE A 125 -12.87 42.00 -21.62
N ASN A 126 -14.17 41.93 -21.38
CA ASN A 126 -14.68 41.49 -20.08
C ASN A 126 -14.71 39.96 -20.05
N MET A 127 -13.63 39.32 -19.61
CA MET A 127 -13.71 37.90 -19.29
C MET A 127 -12.62 37.49 -18.32
N GLY A 128 -13.01 36.99 -17.14
CA GLY A 128 -12.11 36.52 -16.08
C GLY A 128 -11.40 35.20 -16.40
N ILE A 129 -10.79 35.10 -17.59
CA ILE A 129 -10.04 33.91 -18.02
C ILE A 129 -8.78 33.78 -17.16
N SER A 130 -8.06 34.88 -16.92
CA SER A 130 -6.90 34.88 -16.02
C SER A 130 -7.27 34.37 -14.62
N ALA A 131 -8.44 34.76 -14.09
CA ALA A 131 -8.97 34.30 -12.81
C ALA A 131 -9.33 32.81 -12.83
N ALA A 132 -9.88 32.30 -13.94
CA ALA A 132 -10.17 30.88 -14.12
C ALA A 132 -8.89 30.02 -14.11
N TYR A 133 -7.84 30.45 -14.82
CA TYR A 133 -6.54 29.76 -14.82
C TYR A 133 -5.90 29.75 -13.43
N ARG A 134 -5.91 30.88 -12.71
CA ARG A 134 -5.42 30.95 -11.32
C ARG A 134 -6.21 30.05 -10.37
N THR A 135 -7.54 29.98 -10.55
CA THR A 135 -8.39 29.11 -9.75
C THR A 135 -8.08 27.64 -10.00
N ALA A 136 -7.90 27.24 -11.26
CA ALA A 136 -7.55 25.87 -11.61
C ALA A 136 -6.14 25.48 -11.13
N ALA A 137 -5.14 26.37 -11.26
CA ALA A 137 -3.81 26.17 -10.71
C ALA A 137 -3.83 25.99 -9.18
N LYS A 138 -4.59 26.83 -8.47
CA LYS A 138 -4.79 26.72 -7.02
C LYS A 138 -5.41 25.37 -6.62
N ASN A 139 -6.42 24.91 -7.37
CA ASN A 139 -7.07 23.63 -7.11
C ASN A 139 -6.11 22.44 -7.35
N LEU A 140 -5.31 22.48 -8.41
CA LEU A 140 -4.31 21.45 -8.68
C LEU A 140 -3.19 21.42 -7.63
N ARG A 141 -2.72 22.59 -7.15
CA ARG A 141 -1.80 22.67 -6.02
C ARG A 141 -2.38 22.06 -4.76
N LYS A 142 -3.66 22.35 -4.48
CA LYS A 142 -4.37 21.76 -3.37
C LYS A 142 -4.38 20.23 -3.47
N VAL A 143 -4.66 19.67 -4.64
CA VAL A 143 -4.58 18.21 -4.87
C VAL A 143 -3.17 17.66 -4.64
N LEU A 144 -2.12 18.36 -5.09
CA LEU A 144 -0.73 17.94 -4.85
C LEU A 144 -0.34 18.00 -3.36
N SER A 145 -0.80 19.03 -2.63
CA SER A 145 -0.50 19.21 -1.21
C SER A 145 -1.37 18.34 -0.28
N GLU A 146 -2.61 18.04 -0.69
CA GLU A 146 -3.57 17.21 0.04
C GLU A 146 -3.47 15.74 -0.34
N GLY A 147 -2.42 15.33 -1.05
CA GLY A 147 -2.12 13.94 -1.44
C GLY A 147 -1.96 12.95 -0.28
N GLU A 148 -2.33 13.35 0.95
CA GLU A 148 -2.36 12.54 2.18
C GLU A 148 -3.78 12.33 2.74
N THR A 149 -4.82 13.00 2.23
CA THR A 149 -6.21 12.71 2.62
C THR A 149 -6.94 12.02 1.49
N TYR A 150 -6.84 10.70 1.42
CA TYR A 150 -7.77 9.90 0.62
C TYR A 150 -9.18 10.08 1.18
N ARG A 151 -10.23 9.79 0.40
CA ARG A 151 -11.61 9.89 0.88
C ARG A 151 -12.31 8.57 0.66
N CYS A 152 -13.05 8.13 1.67
CA CYS A 152 -13.91 6.95 1.61
C CYS A 152 -14.86 7.09 0.43
N ILE A 153 -14.92 6.07 -0.43
CA ILE A 153 -15.79 6.06 -1.62
C ILE A 153 -17.29 6.10 -1.28
N GLU A 154 -17.67 5.62 -0.08
CA GLU A 154 -19.07 5.58 0.38
C GLU A 154 -19.51 6.87 1.07
N CYS A 155 -18.64 7.49 1.88
CA CYS A 155 -19.05 8.61 2.74
C CYS A 155 -18.23 9.90 2.59
N GLY A 156 -17.19 9.90 1.75
CA GLY A 156 -16.35 11.08 1.49
C GLY A 156 -15.49 11.55 2.67
N LYS A 157 -15.50 10.84 3.80
CA LYS A 157 -14.64 11.12 4.95
C LYS A 157 -13.16 10.84 4.61
N PRO A 158 -12.20 11.61 5.15
CA PRO A 158 -10.79 11.33 4.98
C PRO A 158 -10.44 9.89 5.39
N THR A 159 -9.60 9.21 4.60
CA THR A 159 -9.07 7.87 4.84
C THR A 159 -7.55 7.88 4.64
N GLU A 160 -6.87 6.95 5.30
CA GLU A 160 -5.43 6.77 5.17
C GLU A 160 -5.04 5.90 3.95
N ASN A 161 -6.00 5.24 3.29
CA ASN A 161 -5.78 4.34 2.17
C ASN A 161 -6.58 4.73 0.91
N TRP A 162 -5.99 4.49 -0.27
CA TRP A 162 -6.47 4.88 -1.61
C TRP A 162 -7.75 4.16 -2.07
N VAL A 163 -8.16 3.07 -1.39
CA VAL A 163 -9.16 2.13 -1.92
C VAL A 163 -10.10 1.53 -0.85
N GLU A 164 -10.10 2.05 0.37
CA GLU A 164 -10.90 1.46 1.45
C GLU A 164 -12.15 2.28 1.75
N VAL A 165 -13.30 1.59 1.72
CA VAL A 165 -14.47 1.98 2.49
C VAL A 165 -14.00 2.18 3.94
N CYS A 166 -14.23 3.34 4.55
CA CYS A 166 -13.72 3.59 5.89
C CYS A 166 -14.29 2.57 6.89
N GLY A 167 -13.57 2.31 7.99
CA GLY A 167 -13.98 1.33 9.00
C GLY A 167 -15.42 1.51 9.48
N GLU A 168 -15.90 2.75 9.62
CA GLU A 168 -17.30 3.03 9.97
C GLU A 168 -18.31 2.57 8.91
N CYS A 169 -18.00 2.73 7.63
CA CYS A 169 -18.84 2.26 6.53
C CYS A 169 -18.80 0.73 6.39
N ILE A 170 -17.64 0.10 6.65
CA ILE A 170 -17.52 -1.36 6.74
C ILE A 170 -18.38 -1.88 7.90
N GLU A 171 -18.24 -1.30 9.10
CA GLU A 171 -19.05 -1.68 10.26
C GLU A 171 -20.55 -1.47 10.02
N LYS A 172 -20.93 -0.40 9.33
CA LYS A 172 -22.32 -0.16 8.95
C LYS A 172 -22.85 -1.26 8.02
N ALA A 173 -22.11 -1.61 6.97
CA ALA A 173 -22.48 -2.68 6.05
C ALA A 173 -22.62 -4.03 6.79
N LEU A 174 -21.66 -4.37 7.65
CA LEU A 174 -21.69 -5.59 8.46
C LEU A 174 -22.85 -5.64 9.47
N ARG A 175 -23.33 -4.48 9.95
CA ARG A 175 -24.52 -4.40 10.83
C ARG A 175 -25.83 -4.51 10.05
N GLU A 176 -25.85 -4.08 8.79
CA GLU A 176 -27.00 -4.16 7.89
C GLU A 176 -27.16 -5.57 7.29
N GLU A 177 -26.08 -6.35 7.18
CA GLU A 177 -26.08 -7.79 6.82
C GLU A 177 -26.48 -8.75 7.95
N LYS A 178 -27.27 -8.31 8.95
CA LYS A 178 -27.78 -9.27 9.95
C LYS A 178 -28.67 -10.32 9.25
N PRO A 179 -28.48 -11.63 9.55
CA PRO A 179 -29.21 -12.70 8.89
C PRO A 179 -30.67 -12.68 9.35
N GLY A 180 -31.51 -12.08 8.52
CA GLY A 180 -32.94 -12.34 8.45
C GLY A 180 -33.22 -12.90 7.07
N ASP A 181 -33.81 -14.09 7.04
CA ASP A 181 -34.31 -14.83 5.87
C ASP A 181 -33.31 -15.76 5.16
N PHE A 182 -32.94 -16.84 5.87
CA PHE A 182 -32.93 -18.20 5.31
C PHE A 182 -33.60 -19.17 6.30
#